data_AF-A0A3D5FBE5-F1
#
_entry.id   AF-A0A3D5FBE5-F1
#
_cell.length_a   1.000
_cell.length_b   1.000
_cell.length_c   1.000
_cell.angle_alpha   90.00
_cell.angle_beta   90.00
_cell.angle_gamma   90.00
#
_symmetry.space_group_name_H-M   'P 1'
#
loop_
_entity.id
_entity.type
_entity.pdbx_description
1 polymer ?
#
loop_
_entity_poly.entity_id
_entity_poly.type
_entity_poly.pdbx_seq_one_letter_code
_entity_poly.pdbx_strand_id
1 'polypeptide(L)' 'GATAAPVNSELQARVLDGGEAITCRPADLIEAELEKLETELDSLAKEKSISLAK' A
#
# COMPACT_ATOMS: atom_id res chain seq x y z
N GLY A 1 2.20 9.27 7.65
CA GLY A 1 3.18 9.04 8.73
C GLY A 1 4.04 10.28 8.87
N ALA A 2 4.29 10.76 10.08
CA ALA A 2 4.89 12.08 10.32
C ALA A 2 6.43 12.03 10.41
N THR A 3 7.10 13.01 9.80
CA THR A 3 8.54 13.24 9.94
C THR A 3 8.83 14.04 11.22
N ALA A 4 9.99 13.85 11.83
CA ALA A 4 10.37 14.57 13.07
C ALA A 4 10.61 16.07 12.86
N ALA A 5 10.96 16.49 11.64
CA ALA A 5 11.13 17.87 11.23
C ALA A 5 10.17 18.21 10.07
N PRO A 6 9.80 19.49 9.88
CA PRO A 6 8.97 19.90 8.76
C PRO A 6 9.64 19.57 7.42
N VAL A 7 8.86 19.02 6.50
CA VAL A 7 9.31 18.73 5.15
C VAL A 7 9.50 20.02 4.35
N ASN A 8 10.40 19.99 3.37
CA ASN A 8 10.61 21.12 2.46
C ASN A 8 9.37 21.32 1.57
N SER A 9 8.74 22.49 1.66
CA SER A 9 7.46 22.78 0.99
C SER A 9 7.56 22.81 -0.54
N GLU A 10 8.68 23.26 -1.11
CA GLU A 10 8.88 23.33 -2.56
C GLU A 10 9.02 21.94 -3.18
N LEU A 11 9.79 21.07 -2.52
CA LEU A 11 9.93 19.68 -2.92
C LEU A 11 8.64 18.88 -2.69
N GLN A 12 7.93 19.15 -1.60
CA GLN A 12 6.65 18.52 -1.30
C GLN A 12 5.60 18.85 -2.37
N ALA A 13 5.47 20.12 -2.76
CA ALA A 13 4.54 20.54 -3.82
C ALA A 13 4.85 19.87 -5.17
N ARG A 14 6.13 19.74 -5.51
CA ARG A 14 6.58 19.04 -6.74
C ARG A 14 6.27 17.55 -6.72
N VAL A 15 6.40 16.89 -5.58
CA VAL A 15 6.16 15.44 -5.44
C VAL A 15 4.66 15.12 -5.41
N LEU A 16 3.86 16.01 -4.82
CA LEU A 16 2.43 15.80 -4.67
C LEU A 16 1.62 16.09 -5.96
N ASP A 17 2.18 16.82 -6.93
CA ASP A 17 1.52 17.15 -8.22
C ASP A 17 0.07 17.62 -8.06
N GLY A 18 -0.19 18.47 -7.06
CA GLY A 18 -1.52 18.98 -6.71
C GLY A 18 -2.35 18.13 -5.73
N GLY A 19 -1.82 16.99 -5.26
CA GLY A 19 -2.44 16.17 -4.23
C GLY A 19 -2.22 16.68 -2.79
N GLU A 20 -3.05 16.22 -1.86
CA GLU A 20 -2.93 16.53 -0.43
C GLU A 20 -1.95 15.59 0.28
N ALA A 21 -1.19 16.12 1.23
CA ALA A 21 -0.29 15.32 2.04
C ALA A 21 -1.06 14.51 3.10
N ILE A 22 -0.86 13.20 3.15
CA ILE A 22 -1.44 12.35 4.20
C ILE A 22 -0.72 12.54 5.54
N THR A 23 -1.46 12.99 6.56
CA THR A 23 -0.93 13.21 7.92
C THR A 23 -1.33 12.11 8.90
N CYS A 24 -2.31 11.28 8.55
CA CYS A 24 -2.78 10.17 9.37
C CYS A 24 -1.76 9.00 9.44
N ARG A 25 -2.10 7.99 10.24
CA ARG A 25 -1.40 6.70 10.21
C ARG A 25 -1.75 6.02 8.88
N PRO A 26 -0.78 5.74 7.99
CA PRO A 26 -1.07 5.24 6.65
C PRO A 26 -1.93 3.98 6.62
N ALA A 27 -1.81 3.12 7.63
CA ALA A 27 -2.62 1.89 7.76
C ALA A 27 -4.12 2.15 7.97
N ASP A 28 -4.54 3.36 8.35
CA ASP A 28 -5.96 3.70 8.49
C ASP A 28 -6.67 3.82 7.13
N LEU A 29 -5.90 3.94 6.04
CA LEU A 29 -6.42 4.03 4.66
C LEU A 29 -6.33 2.70 3.91
N ILE A 30 -5.86 1.63 4.56
CA ILE A 30 -5.68 0.31 3.96
C ILE A 30 -6.81 -0.58 4.45
N GLU A 31 -7.56 -1.16 3.51
CA GLU A 31 -8.58 -2.15 3.82
C GLU A 31 -7.96 -3.51 4.17
N ALA A 32 -8.71 -4.36 4.86
CA ALA A 32 -8.26 -5.72 5.16
C ALA A 32 -8.04 -6.50 3.84
N GLU A 33 -6.78 -6.81 3.53
CA GLU A 33 -6.40 -7.41 2.24
C GLU A 33 -6.09 -8.92 2.32
N LEU A 34 -6.07 -9.51 3.52
CA LEU A 34 -5.61 -10.88 3.71
C LEU A 34 -6.47 -11.91 2.95
N GLU A 35 -7.79 -11.86 3.08
CA GLU A 35 -8.70 -12.76 2.36
C GLU A 35 -8.62 -12.60 0.83
N LYS A 36 -8.42 -11.35 0.38
CA LYS A 36 -8.25 -11.03 -1.04
C LYS A 36 -6.96 -11.64 -1.59
N LEU A 37 -5.86 -11.47 -0.85
CA LEU A 37 -4.55 -12.00 -1.22
C LEU A 37 -4.51 -13.53 -1.22
N GLU A 38 -5.19 -14.19 -0.26
CA GLU A 38 -5.34 -15.65 -0.24
C GLU A 38 -6.10 -16.14 -1.48
N THR A 39 -7.22 -15.49 -1.82
CA THR A 39 -8.03 -15.85 -3.00
C THR A 39 -7.24 -15.65 -4.30
N GLU A 40 -6.49 -14.56 -4.41
CA GLU A 40 -5.64 -14.27 -5.56
C GLU A 40 -4.50 -15.29 -5.68
N LEU A 41 -3.86 -15.64 -4.57
CA LEU A 41 -2.80 -16.65 -4.52
C LEU A 41 -3.33 -18.02 -4.96
N ASP A 42 -4.47 -18.46 -4.45
CA ASP A 42 -5.09 -19.74 -4.82
C ASP A 42 -5.46 -19.78 -6.30
N SER A 43 -5.95 -18.65 -6.84
CA SER A 43 -6.29 -18.52 -8.25
C SER A 43 -5.05 -18.63 -9.13
N LEU A 44 -3.97 -17.92 -8.77
CA LEU A 44 -2.69 -17.95 -9.46
C LEU A 44 -1.99 -19.31 -9.34
N ALA A 45 -2.10 -19.98 -8.19
CA ALA A 45 -1.54 -21.31 -7.98
C ALA A 45 -2.21 -22.35 -8.88
N LYS A 46 -3.54 -22.25 -9.05
CA LYS A 46 -4.29 -23.08 -10.01
C LYS A 46 -3.92 -22.77 -11.45
N GLU A 47 -3.86 -21.49 -11.82
CA GLU A 47 -3.50 -21.06 -13.18
C GLU A 47 -2.09 -21.52 -13.57
N LYS A 48 -1.13 -21.38 -12.66
CA LYS A 48 0.28 -21.69 -12.89
C LYS A 48 0.66 -23.12 -12.51
N SER A 49 -0.30 -23.94 -12.09
CA SER A 49 -0.07 -25.33 -11.63
C SER A 49 1.03 -25.42 -10.56
N ILE A 50 1.04 -24.47 -9.63
CA ILE A 50 2.01 -24.40 -8.53
C ILE A 50 1.44 -25.18 -7.34
N SER A 51 2.19 -26.16 -6.82
CA SER A 51 1.81 -26.85 -5.59
C SER A 51 2.20 -26.00 -4.39
N LEU A 52 1.21 -25.52 -3.63
CA LEU A 52 1.44 -24.85 -2.36
C LEU A 52 1.85 -25.90 -1.30
N ALA A 53 2.83 -25.55 -0.45
CA ALA A 53 3.27 -26.39 0.65
C ALA A 53 2.21 -26.44 1.76
N LYS A 54 2.10 -27.59 2.42
CA LYS A 54 1.14 -27.87 3.49
C LYS A 54 1.65 -27.44 4.86
#